data_AF-A0A2N9EFB6-F1
#
_entry.id   AF-A0A2N9EFB6-F1
#
_cell.length_a   1.000
_cell.length_b   1.000
_cell.length_c   1.000
_cell.angle_alpha   90.00
_cell.angle_beta   90.00
_cell.angle_gamma   90.00
#
_symmetry.space_group_name_H-M   'P 1'
#
loop_
_entity.id
_entity.type
_entity.pdbx_description
1 polymer ?
#
loop_
_entity_poly.entity_id
_entity_poly.type
_entity_poly.pdbx_seq_one_letter_code
_entity_poly.pdbx_strand_id
1 'polypeptide(L)'
;MMEGKSSKQTSSAAPPPPPPPPPPPQAQAQAQSFDATLRENTSRVISSLATGVEVRSLSFDSLREVTNSLLDMNQDVVKVILECKKDVWKNPELLLLVEEYFDNSLKTLDFCTALENCLKCTRDNQLMIIQLAVSHFEEEVTEGVDGVKYVKTLQELRRFKAARDPFTEEFFAMFDSVYKQHVSMFKNLQLSQGKLDKKLKNVKTWRRVSNVIFVTAFLSVLIFSVVAAAISAPPVVTALAAALAVPMGPVGKWCNSLWKRYENVLKGQRELISPMWAGTYITMKDMDSIRVLVNKLEIGIDSMLQTADFALREEEVMKLAMDEIKKKLDVFMDTIQNLIQHGHKCSQDITMARTLVLRSITKHPNN
;
A
#
# COMPACT_ATOMS: atom_id res chain seq x y z
N MET A 1 -75.53 -32.50 18.66
CA MET A 1 -75.44 -31.60 19.83
C MET A 1 -74.23 -32.03 20.64
N MET A 2 -73.17 -31.20 20.67
CA MET A 2 -72.63 -30.54 21.90
C MET A 2 -71.74 -31.52 22.72
N GLU A 3 -70.46 -31.33 23.01
CA GLU A 3 -69.51 -30.20 22.95
C GLU A 3 -68.08 -30.74 22.86
N GLY A 4 -67.20 -30.03 22.13
CA GLY A 4 -65.76 -30.27 22.12
C GLY A 4 -65.06 -29.49 23.24
N LYS A 5 -64.29 -30.18 24.09
CA LYS A 5 -63.34 -29.55 25.01
C LYS A 5 -61.97 -29.41 24.34
N SER A 6 -61.65 -28.17 23.97
CA SER A 6 -60.33 -27.75 23.52
C SER A 6 -59.39 -27.61 24.73
N SER A 7 -58.40 -28.50 24.86
CA SER A 7 -57.29 -28.31 25.79
C SER A 7 -56.29 -27.33 25.16
N LYS A 8 -56.24 -26.11 25.70
CA LYS A 8 -55.15 -25.15 25.44
C LYS A 8 -53.85 -25.70 26.02
N GLN A 9 -52.97 -26.16 25.15
CA GLN A 9 -51.57 -26.41 25.49
C GLN A 9 -50.83 -25.06 25.45
N THR A 10 -50.66 -24.45 26.62
CA THR A 10 -49.80 -23.27 26.80
C THR A 10 -48.35 -23.67 26.59
N SER A 11 -47.80 -23.33 25.43
CA SER A 11 -46.36 -23.36 25.15
C SER A 11 -45.66 -22.33 26.03
N SER A 12 -45.00 -22.77 27.11
CA SER A 12 -44.01 -21.97 27.82
C SER A 12 -42.80 -21.79 26.90
N ALA A 13 -42.68 -20.60 26.30
CA ALA A 13 -41.49 -20.22 25.56
C ALA A 13 -40.33 -20.06 26.56
N ALA A 14 -39.22 -20.75 26.30
CA ALA A 14 -37.97 -20.56 27.05
C ALA A 14 -37.53 -19.10 26.97
N PRO A 15 -37.02 -18.49 28.06
CA PRO A 15 -36.54 -17.12 28.02
C PRO A 15 -35.36 -16.98 27.04
N PRO A 16 -35.24 -15.82 26.37
CA PRO A 16 -34.14 -15.57 25.45
C PRO A 16 -32.80 -15.71 26.17
N PRO A 17 -31.75 -16.18 25.47
CA PRO A 17 -30.42 -16.28 26.03
C PRO A 17 -29.96 -14.91 26.55
N PRO A 18 -29.22 -14.86 27.68
CA PRO A 18 -28.72 -13.61 28.21
C PRO A 18 -27.84 -12.91 27.16
N PRO A 19 -27.85 -11.56 27.15
CA PRO A 19 -27.01 -10.82 26.24
C PRO A 19 -25.55 -11.23 26.41
N PRO A 20 -24.77 -11.26 25.32
CA PRO A 20 -23.36 -11.61 25.40
C PRO A 20 -22.65 -10.67 26.40
N PRO A 21 -21.67 -11.19 27.16
CA PRO A 21 -20.94 -10.40 28.12
C PRO A 21 -20.32 -9.17 27.43
N PRO A 22 -20.24 -8.03 28.13
CA PRO A 22 -19.63 -6.84 27.57
C PRO A 22 -18.18 -7.14 27.14
N PRO A 23 -17.72 -6.55 26.02
CA PRO A 23 -16.37 -6.76 25.56
C PRO A 23 -15.35 -6.34 26.63
N PRO A 24 -14.17 -6.98 26.67
CA PRO A 24 -13.16 -6.71 27.68
C PRO A 24 -12.75 -5.22 27.69
N PRO A 25 -12.37 -4.67 28.86
CA PRO A 25 -12.09 -3.22 29.02
C PRO A 25 -11.07 -2.66 28.02
N GLN A 26 -10.08 -3.46 27.62
CA GLN A 26 -9.10 -3.09 26.59
C GLN A 26 -9.76 -2.87 25.22
N ALA A 27 -10.67 -3.74 24.81
CA ALA A 27 -11.37 -3.62 23.53
C ALA A 27 -12.32 -2.40 23.53
N GLN A 28 -12.92 -2.06 24.68
CA GLN A 28 -13.74 -0.86 24.83
C GLN A 28 -12.92 0.42 24.77
N ALA A 29 -11.78 0.46 25.46
CA ALA A 29 -10.87 1.60 25.44
C ALA A 29 -10.32 1.88 24.03
N GLN A 30 -9.97 0.81 23.29
CA GLN A 30 -9.52 0.90 21.90
C GLN A 30 -10.61 1.37 20.94
N ALA A 31 -11.84 0.87 21.10
CA ALA A 31 -12.97 1.32 20.29
C ALA A 31 -13.30 2.80 20.54
N GLN A 32 -13.19 3.26 21.79
CA GLN A 32 -13.40 4.67 22.14
C GLN A 32 -12.28 5.57 21.62
N SER A 33 -11.02 5.15 21.69
CA SER A 33 -9.92 5.92 21.11
C SER A 33 -10.06 6.02 19.59
N PHE A 34 -10.43 4.92 18.94
CA PHE A 34 -10.69 4.91 17.50
C PHE A 34 -11.85 5.84 17.10
N ASP A 35 -12.97 5.82 17.84
CA ASP A 35 -14.11 6.72 17.58
C ASP A 35 -13.73 8.20 17.76
N ALA A 36 -12.92 8.51 18.77
CA ALA A 36 -12.42 9.85 19.01
C ALA A 36 -11.55 10.35 17.84
N THR A 37 -10.57 9.54 17.41
CA THR A 37 -9.69 9.87 16.28
C THR A 37 -10.46 9.96 14.96
N LEU A 38 -11.43 9.08 14.73
CA LEU A 38 -12.29 9.14 13.56
C LEU A 38 -13.11 10.43 13.51
N ARG A 39 -13.68 10.84 14.65
CA ARG A 39 -14.46 12.08 14.77
C ARG A 39 -13.59 13.30 14.52
N GLU A 40 -12.40 13.36 15.11
CA GLU A 40 -11.43 14.44 14.91
C GLU A 40 -11.00 14.57 13.45
N ASN A 41 -10.59 13.46 12.82
CA ASN A 41 -10.15 13.45 11.42
C ASN A 41 -11.30 13.83 10.46
N THR A 42 -12.52 13.35 10.72
CA THR A 42 -13.71 13.72 9.93
C THR A 42 -13.99 15.21 10.03
N SER A 43 -13.93 15.79 11.24
CA SER A 43 -14.08 17.23 11.45
C SER A 43 -13.01 18.04 10.70
N ARG A 44 -11.75 17.57 10.70
CA ARG A 44 -10.63 18.21 9.99
C ARG A 44 -10.82 18.21 8.46
N VAL A 45 -11.27 17.10 7.88
CA VAL A 45 -11.60 17.01 6.45
C VAL A 45 -12.75 17.95 6.09
N ILE A 46 -13.80 17.97 6.91
CA ILE A 46 -14.96 18.85 6.69
C ILE A 46 -14.55 20.32 6.77
N SER A 47 -13.73 20.72 7.75
CA SER A 47 -13.27 22.11 7.87
C SER A 47 -12.35 22.54 6.72
N SER A 48 -11.49 21.65 6.24
CA SER A 48 -10.60 21.91 5.10
C SER A 48 -11.36 22.02 3.78
N LEU A 49 -12.45 21.26 3.62
CA LEU A 49 -13.36 21.38 2.47
C LEU A 49 -14.26 22.62 2.56
N ALA A 50 -14.70 23.01 3.75
CA ALA A 50 -15.57 24.16 3.98
C ALA A 50 -14.88 25.52 3.79
N THR A 51 -13.55 25.57 3.91
CA THR A 51 -12.75 26.78 3.63
C THR A 51 -12.54 27.02 2.13
N GLY A 52 -12.83 26.04 1.26
CA GLY A 52 -12.69 26.13 -0.20
C GLY A 52 -13.94 26.57 -0.97
N VAL A 53 -14.87 27.29 -0.35
CA VAL A 53 -16.21 27.64 -0.91
C VAL A 53 -16.18 28.73 -2.01
N GLU A 54 -15.03 29.00 -2.64
CA GLU A 54 -15.01 29.69 -3.95
C GLU A 54 -14.60 28.73 -5.07
N VAL A 55 -15.60 28.45 -5.91
CA VAL A 55 -15.62 27.46 -6.98
C VAL A 55 -14.62 27.84 -8.09
N ARG A 56 -13.43 27.19 -8.11
CA ARG A 56 -12.93 26.50 -9.32
C ARG A 56 -11.67 25.62 -9.20
N SER A 57 -11.04 25.52 -8.04
CA SER A 57 -10.01 24.50 -7.81
C SER A 57 -9.73 24.39 -6.32
N LEU A 58 -9.79 23.18 -5.77
CA LEU A 58 -9.30 22.91 -4.43
C LEU A 58 -7.88 23.48 -4.30
N SER A 59 -7.62 24.25 -3.24
CA SER A 59 -6.26 24.73 -2.99
C SER A 59 -5.34 23.53 -2.78
N PHE A 60 -4.08 23.67 -3.19
CA PHE A 60 -3.06 22.64 -3.01
C PHE A 60 -2.91 22.23 -1.53
N ASP A 61 -3.08 23.19 -0.61
CA ASP A 61 -3.03 22.96 0.83
C ASP A 61 -4.23 22.14 1.33
N SER A 62 -5.44 22.38 0.80
CA SER A 62 -6.65 21.61 1.13
C SER A 62 -6.58 20.16 0.61
N LEU A 63 -6.04 19.94 -0.60
CA LEU A 63 -5.82 18.60 -1.15
C LEU A 63 -4.79 17.80 -0.33
N ARG A 64 -3.70 18.46 0.09
CA ARG A 64 -2.69 17.87 0.97
C ARG A 64 -3.28 17.49 2.33
N GLU A 65 -4.09 18.36 2.93
CA GLU A 65 -4.71 18.11 4.24
C GLU A 65 -5.75 16.98 4.20
N VAL A 66 -6.55 16.91 3.14
CA VAL A 66 -7.48 15.78 2.91
C VAL A 66 -6.71 14.48 2.70
N THR A 67 -5.62 14.49 1.94
CA THR A 67 -4.78 13.31 1.70
C THR A 67 -4.12 12.83 2.99
N ASN A 68 -3.52 13.73 3.76
CA ASN A 68 -2.92 13.42 5.05
C ASN A 68 -3.97 12.88 6.04
N SER A 69 -5.17 13.44 6.06
CA SER A 69 -6.25 12.95 6.92
C SER A 69 -6.76 11.55 6.52
N LEU A 70 -6.84 11.26 5.23
CA LEU A 70 -7.18 9.93 4.74
C LEU A 70 -6.05 8.91 5.00
N LEU A 71 -4.79 9.35 5.02
CA LEU A 71 -3.62 8.55 5.35
C LEU A 71 -3.53 8.22 6.84
N ASP A 72 -3.75 9.23 7.70
CA ASP A 72 -3.84 9.11 9.17
C ASP A 72 -4.99 8.17 9.55
N MET A 73 -6.18 8.39 8.98
CA MET A 73 -7.32 7.49 9.14
C MET A 73 -6.98 6.07 8.68
N ASN A 74 -6.21 5.91 7.60
CA ASN A 74 -5.77 4.59 7.15
C ASN A 74 -4.86 3.91 8.20
N GLN A 75 -4.02 4.66 8.92
CA GLN A 75 -3.06 4.09 9.87
C GLN A 75 -3.73 3.58 11.16
N ASP A 76 -4.63 4.36 11.75
CA ASP A 76 -5.36 3.93 12.95
C ASP A 76 -6.35 2.80 12.62
N VAL A 77 -7.01 2.88 11.46
CA VAL A 77 -7.84 1.78 10.93
C VAL A 77 -7.02 0.52 10.72
N VAL A 78 -5.81 0.62 10.14
CA VAL A 78 -4.91 -0.53 9.95
C VAL A 78 -4.52 -1.13 11.29
N LYS A 79 -4.11 -0.32 12.27
CA LYS A 79 -3.70 -0.81 13.59
C LYS A 79 -4.84 -1.53 14.30
N VAL A 80 -6.03 -0.92 14.34
CA VAL A 80 -7.23 -1.52 14.95
C VAL A 80 -7.62 -2.81 14.23
N ILE A 81 -7.59 -2.84 12.89
CA ILE A 81 -7.92 -4.05 12.11
C ILE A 81 -6.90 -5.16 12.33
N LEU A 82 -5.60 -4.84 12.38
CA LEU A 82 -4.54 -5.83 12.60
C LEU A 82 -4.62 -6.38 14.03
N GLU A 83 -4.83 -5.54 15.04
CA GLU A 83 -5.06 -5.99 16.42
C GLU A 83 -6.31 -6.85 16.53
N CYS A 84 -7.43 -6.42 15.95
CA CYS A 84 -8.70 -7.17 15.95
C CYS A 84 -8.61 -8.51 15.20
N LYS A 85 -7.70 -8.64 14.23
CA LYS A 85 -7.52 -9.88 13.46
C LYS A 85 -6.29 -10.69 13.87
N LYS A 86 -5.53 -10.28 14.88
CA LYS A 86 -4.29 -10.95 15.31
C LYS A 86 -4.51 -12.42 15.66
N ASP A 87 -5.59 -12.73 16.37
CA ASP A 87 -5.97 -14.11 16.76
C ASP A 87 -6.53 -14.94 15.60
N VAL A 88 -6.99 -14.27 14.53
CA VAL A 88 -7.60 -14.89 13.35
C VAL A 88 -6.54 -15.34 12.34
N TRP A 89 -5.40 -14.64 12.30
CA TRP A 89 -4.32 -14.92 11.37
C TRP A 89 -3.46 -16.04 11.94
N LYS A 90 -3.85 -17.29 11.67
CA LYS A 90 -3.09 -18.52 12.02
C LYS A 90 -1.75 -18.65 11.26
N ASN A 91 -1.13 -17.55 10.86
CA ASN A 91 0.14 -17.47 10.17
C ASN A 91 0.91 -16.20 10.59
N PRO A 92 1.77 -16.26 11.61
CA PRO A 92 2.50 -15.10 12.12
C PRO A 92 3.45 -14.48 11.09
N GLU A 93 4.02 -15.29 10.17
CA GLU A 93 4.88 -14.78 9.09
C GLU A 93 4.11 -13.81 8.18
N LEU A 94 2.83 -14.07 7.92
CA LEU A 94 2.00 -13.23 7.06
C LEU A 94 1.57 -11.93 7.76
N LEU A 95 1.37 -11.97 9.08
CA LEU A 95 1.06 -10.77 9.86
C LEU A 95 2.24 -9.80 9.85
N LEU A 96 3.45 -10.30 10.15
CA LEU A 96 4.68 -9.50 10.11
C LEU A 96 4.91 -8.89 8.73
N LEU A 97 4.64 -9.65 7.66
CA LEU A 97 4.77 -9.15 6.29
C LEU A 97 3.81 -7.98 6.02
N VAL A 98 2.57 -8.06 6.52
CA VAL A 98 1.60 -6.98 6.37
C VAL A 98 1.97 -5.76 7.20
N GLU A 99 2.45 -5.96 8.43
CA GLU A 99 2.97 -4.87 9.28
C GLU A 99 4.16 -4.16 8.60
N GLU A 100 5.14 -4.92 8.11
CA GLU A 100 6.30 -4.39 7.35
C GLU A 100 5.84 -3.62 6.11
N TYR A 101 4.85 -4.12 5.37
CA TYR A 101 4.29 -3.43 4.21
C TYR A 101 3.72 -2.05 4.58
N PHE A 102 2.89 -2.00 5.62
CA PHE A 102 2.24 -0.75 6.01
C PHE A 102 3.25 0.26 6.57
N ASP A 103 4.26 -0.18 7.32
CA ASP A 103 5.36 0.67 7.78
C ASP A 103 6.18 1.25 6.61
N ASN A 104 6.61 0.40 5.67
CA ASN A 104 7.35 0.85 4.48
C ASN A 104 6.52 1.84 3.65
N SER A 105 5.22 1.60 3.53
CA SER A 105 4.32 2.49 2.80
C SER A 105 4.14 3.86 3.46
N LEU A 106 4.21 3.95 4.80
CA LEU A 106 4.17 5.21 5.52
C LEU A 106 5.46 6.01 5.27
N LYS A 107 6.61 5.37 5.41
CA LYS A 107 7.90 6.00 5.13
C LYS A 107 8.03 6.47 3.68
N THR A 108 7.35 5.81 2.74
CA THR A 108 7.26 6.25 1.35
C THR A 108 6.49 7.56 1.22
N LEU A 109 5.41 7.71 1.97
CA LEU A 109 4.61 8.94 1.99
C LEU A 109 5.39 10.08 2.62
N ASP A 110 6.10 9.83 3.73
CA ASP A 110 7.00 10.80 4.35
C ASP A 110 8.08 11.27 3.36
N PHE A 111 8.66 10.31 2.60
CA PHE A 111 9.59 10.62 1.53
C PHE A 111 8.96 11.48 0.41
N CYS A 112 7.74 11.16 -0.04
CA CYS A 112 7.04 11.97 -1.04
C CYS A 112 6.78 13.40 -0.53
N THR A 113 6.45 13.57 0.75
CA THR A 113 6.31 14.90 1.38
C THR A 113 7.64 15.64 1.45
N ALA A 114 8.75 14.95 1.80
CA ALA A 114 10.08 15.53 1.77
C ALA A 114 10.45 16.00 0.35
N LEU A 115 10.18 15.18 -0.67
CA LEU A 115 10.38 15.54 -2.09
C LEU A 115 9.57 16.77 -2.49
N GLU A 116 8.29 16.83 -2.12
CA GLU A 116 7.41 17.98 -2.39
C GLU A 116 7.97 19.27 -1.76
N ASN A 117 8.46 19.19 -0.52
CA ASN A 117 9.09 20.32 0.16
C ASN A 117 10.39 20.76 -0.53
N CYS A 118 11.23 19.82 -0.97
CA CYS A 118 12.43 20.11 -1.76
C CYS A 118 12.06 20.85 -3.05
N LEU A 119 11.08 20.34 -3.80
CA LEU A 119 10.62 20.94 -5.06
C LEU A 119 10.03 22.33 -4.87
N LYS A 120 9.24 22.53 -3.80
CA LYS A 120 8.71 23.84 -3.43
C LYS A 120 9.84 24.82 -3.12
N CYS A 121 10.85 24.39 -2.35
CA CYS A 121 12.04 25.19 -2.06
C CYS A 121 12.82 25.54 -3.35
N THR A 122 13.03 24.58 -4.25
CA THR A 122 13.67 24.83 -5.56
C THR A 122 12.90 25.87 -6.37
N ARG A 123 11.57 25.75 -6.41
CA ARG A 123 10.70 26.66 -7.17
C ARG A 123 10.70 28.07 -6.60
N ASP A 124 10.46 28.20 -5.29
CA ASP A 124 10.25 29.49 -4.65
C ASP A 124 11.58 30.25 -4.40
N ASN A 125 12.73 29.56 -4.47
CA ASN A 125 14.06 30.16 -4.35
C ASN A 125 14.83 30.16 -5.67
N GLN A 126 15.44 29.03 -6.04
CA GLN A 126 16.41 28.95 -7.14
C GLN A 126 15.78 29.28 -8.50
N LEU A 127 14.61 28.73 -8.81
CA LEU A 127 13.92 28.95 -10.08
C LEU A 127 13.49 30.41 -10.25
N MET A 128 12.86 31.00 -9.22
CA MET A 128 12.45 32.41 -9.29
C MET A 128 13.64 33.36 -9.45
N ILE A 129 14.75 33.12 -8.73
CA ILE A 129 15.95 33.96 -8.82
C ILE A 129 16.55 33.90 -10.24
N ILE A 130 16.70 32.71 -10.81
CA ILE A 130 17.32 32.57 -12.13
C ILE A 130 16.41 33.11 -13.25
N GLN A 131 15.09 32.96 -13.12
CA GLN A 131 14.12 33.59 -14.04
C GLN A 131 14.22 35.11 -13.99
N LEU A 132 14.35 35.69 -12.79
CA LEU A 132 14.51 37.13 -12.62
C LEU A 132 15.83 37.63 -13.23
N ALA A 133 16.92 36.87 -13.09
CA ALA A 133 18.19 37.17 -13.75
C ALA A 133 18.06 37.22 -15.28
N VAL A 134 17.34 36.26 -15.87
CA VAL A 134 17.07 36.23 -17.32
C VAL A 134 16.21 37.42 -17.75
N SER A 135 15.15 37.74 -17.00
CA SER A 135 14.28 38.89 -17.30
C SER A 135 15.04 40.21 -17.27
N HIS A 136 15.85 40.44 -16.23
CA HIS A 136 16.67 41.64 -16.13
C HIS A 136 17.72 41.72 -17.24
N PHE A 137 18.29 40.59 -17.65
CA PHE A 137 19.22 40.58 -18.77
C PHE A 137 18.55 41.02 -20.07
N GLU A 138 17.34 40.53 -20.36
CA GLU A 138 16.59 40.93 -21.56
C GLU A 138 16.23 42.43 -21.56
N GLU A 139 15.86 42.98 -20.40
CA GLU A 139 15.62 44.42 -20.21
C GLU A 139 16.92 45.24 -20.42
N GLU A 140 18.00 44.87 -19.72
CA GLU A 140 19.27 45.61 -19.70
C GLU A 140 20.00 45.56 -21.06
N VAL A 141 19.78 44.52 -21.88
CA VAL A 141 20.27 44.45 -23.26
C VAL A 141 19.51 45.40 -24.20
N THR A 142 18.22 45.62 -23.94
CA THR A 142 17.34 46.40 -24.82
C THR A 142 17.43 47.90 -24.54
N GLU A 143 17.63 48.30 -23.28
CA GLU A 143 17.59 49.72 -22.87
C GLU A 143 18.87 50.52 -23.18
N GLY A 144 20.00 49.87 -23.48
CA GLY A 144 21.15 50.49 -24.16
C GLY A 144 21.53 51.92 -23.73
N VAL A 145 21.70 52.19 -22.43
CA VAL A 145 22.18 53.50 -21.94
C VAL A 145 23.61 53.41 -21.42
N ASP A 146 24.36 54.48 -21.65
CA ASP A 146 25.78 54.76 -21.42
C ASP A 146 26.22 54.66 -19.92
N GLY A 147 26.07 53.48 -19.33
CA GLY A 147 26.38 53.17 -17.92
C GLY A 147 26.81 51.71 -17.68
N VAL A 148 26.99 51.33 -16.40
CA VAL A 148 27.37 49.97 -15.98
C VAL A 148 26.27 48.99 -16.41
N LYS A 149 26.60 48.03 -17.28
CA LYS A 149 25.64 47.05 -17.79
C LYS A 149 25.42 45.91 -16.79
N TYR A 150 24.27 45.26 -16.90
CA TYR A 150 23.96 44.00 -16.20
C TYR A 150 23.91 44.08 -14.67
N VAL A 151 23.69 45.25 -14.08
CA VAL A 151 23.74 45.44 -12.61
C VAL A 151 22.73 44.53 -11.91
N LYS A 152 21.49 44.52 -12.39
CA LYS A 152 20.41 43.70 -11.79
C LYS A 152 20.63 42.23 -12.10
N THR A 153 21.05 41.90 -13.33
CA THR A 153 21.40 40.53 -13.72
C THR A 153 22.50 39.94 -12.82
N LEU A 154 23.61 40.66 -12.64
CA LEU A 154 24.74 40.24 -11.79
C LEU A 154 24.32 40.11 -10.32
N GLN A 155 23.41 40.95 -9.84
CA GLN A 155 22.87 40.84 -8.48
C GLN A 155 22.10 39.52 -8.30
N GLU A 156 21.20 39.20 -9.22
CA GLU A 156 20.42 37.96 -9.14
C GLU A 156 21.27 36.71 -9.34
N LEU A 157 22.29 36.74 -10.22
CA LEU A 157 23.25 35.63 -10.35
C LEU A 157 24.03 35.36 -9.04
N ARG A 158 24.41 36.41 -8.29
CA ARG A 158 25.02 36.25 -6.96
C ARG A 158 24.05 35.65 -5.96
N ARG A 159 22.77 36.04 -6.01
CA ARG A 159 21.71 35.45 -5.17
C ARG A 159 21.46 33.99 -5.52
N PHE A 160 21.51 33.65 -6.80
CA PHE A 160 21.37 32.26 -7.27
C PHE A 160 22.50 31.39 -6.73
N LYS A 161 23.74 31.89 -6.76
CA LYS A 161 24.90 31.22 -6.17
C LYS A 161 24.81 31.06 -4.65
N ALA A 162 24.23 32.04 -3.97
CA ALA A 162 24.03 31.98 -2.52
C ALA A 162 22.79 31.15 -2.11
N ALA A 163 21.97 30.71 -3.06
CA ALA A 163 20.79 29.92 -2.78
C ALA A 163 21.18 28.54 -2.23
N ARG A 164 20.45 28.09 -1.22
CA ARG A 164 20.67 26.79 -0.59
C ARG A 164 20.32 25.65 -1.56
N ASP A 165 21.08 24.57 -1.48
CA ASP A 165 20.77 23.30 -2.15
C ASP A 165 19.42 22.72 -1.66
N PRO A 166 18.46 22.46 -2.55
CA PRO A 166 17.18 21.86 -2.20
C PRO A 166 17.27 20.38 -1.80
N PHE A 167 18.28 19.62 -2.25
CA PHE A 167 18.41 18.19 -1.97
C PHE A 167 19.55 17.92 -0.99
N THR A 168 19.22 17.87 0.30
CA THR A 168 20.21 17.67 1.36
C THR A 168 20.65 16.21 1.48
N GLU A 169 21.76 15.97 2.18
CA GLU A 169 22.19 14.61 2.56
C GLU A 169 21.08 13.83 3.29
N GLU A 170 20.26 14.52 4.08
CA GLU A 170 19.12 13.94 4.79
C GLU A 170 18.04 13.43 3.82
N PHE A 171 17.75 14.19 2.76
CA PHE A 171 16.83 13.77 1.70
C PHE A 171 17.32 12.48 1.03
N PHE A 172 18.60 12.41 0.66
CA PHE A 172 19.18 11.22 0.05
C PHE A 172 19.25 10.02 1.01
N ALA A 173 19.53 10.25 2.29
CA ALA A 173 19.49 9.21 3.31
C ALA A 173 18.08 8.64 3.48
N MET A 174 17.05 9.49 3.46
CA MET A 174 15.65 9.07 3.50
C MET A 174 15.29 8.25 2.27
N PHE A 175 15.65 8.73 1.08
CA PHE A 175 15.43 8.03 -0.18
C PHE A 175 16.07 6.63 -0.19
N ASP A 176 17.35 6.53 0.18
CA ASP A 176 18.08 5.26 0.22
C ASP A 176 17.49 4.28 1.24
N SER A 177 17.06 4.79 2.39
CA SER A 177 16.40 3.99 3.43
C SER A 177 15.10 3.38 2.92
N VAL A 178 14.21 4.20 2.35
CA VAL A 178 12.92 3.76 1.78
C VAL A 178 13.14 2.79 0.62
N TYR A 179 14.11 3.07 -0.25
CA TYR A 179 14.42 2.19 -1.38
C TYR A 179 14.88 0.81 -0.93
N LYS A 180 15.80 0.75 0.04
CA LYS A 180 16.29 -0.52 0.62
C LYS A 180 15.17 -1.31 1.29
N GLN A 181 14.27 -0.64 2.00
CA GLN A 181 13.10 -1.26 2.61
C GLN A 181 12.18 -1.91 1.58
N HIS A 182 11.87 -1.23 0.47
CA HIS A 182 11.07 -1.83 -0.61
C HIS A 182 11.78 -2.99 -1.30
N VAL A 183 13.10 -2.93 -1.50
CA VAL A 183 13.88 -4.06 -2.02
C VAL A 183 13.80 -5.27 -1.08
N SER A 184 13.90 -5.06 0.24
CA SER A 184 13.73 -6.11 1.25
C SER A 184 12.31 -6.70 1.19
N MET A 185 11.30 -5.84 1.23
CA MET A 185 9.89 -6.21 1.17
C MET A 185 9.57 -7.04 -0.08
N PHE A 186 10.09 -6.62 -1.24
CA PHE A 186 9.91 -7.33 -2.50
C PHE A 186 10.46 -8.75 -2.44
N LYS A 187 11.66 -8.94 -1.88
CA LYS A 187 12.26 -10.26 -1.67
C LYS A 187 11.41 -11.12 -0.73
N ASN A 188 10.95 -10.54 0.38
CA ASN A 188 10.10 -11.24 1.36
C ASN A 188 8.76 -11.68 0.75
N LEU A 189 8.15 -10.83 -0.09
CA LEU A 189 6.93 -11.15 -0.83
C LEU A 189 7.16 -12.27 -1.85
N GLN A 190 8.26 -12.22 -2.61
CA GLN A 190 8.62 -13.29 -3.56
C GLN A 190 8.81 -14.64 -2.86
N LEU A 191 9.53 -14.67 -1.74
CA LEU A 191 9.72 -15.88 -0.94
C LEU A 191 8.38 -16.41 -0.41
N SER A 192 7.53 -15.53 0.09
CA SER A 192 6.20 -15.88 0.61
C SER A 192 5.28 -16.43 -0.49
N GLN A 193 5.31 -15.82 -1.68
CA GLN A 193 4.57 -16.29 -2.84
C GLN A 193 5.05 -17.68 -3.29
N GLY A 194 6.36 -17.91 -3.37
CA GLY A 194 6.94 -19.21 -3.72
C GLY A 194 6.58 -20.31 -2.71
N LYS A 195 6.65 -20.00 -1.40
CA LYS A 195 6.17 -20.91 -0.33
C LYS A 195 4.69 -21.27 -0.54
N LEU A 196 3.86 -20.28 -0.88
CA LEU A 196 2.43 -20.45 -1.05
C LEU A 196 2.08 -21.28 -2.30
N ASP A 197 2.78 -21.05 -3.42
CA ASP A 197 2.66 -21.84 -4.64
C ASP A 197 3.01 -23.31 -4.39
N LYS A 198 4.09 -23.57 -3.64
CA LYS A 198 4.49 -24.94 -3.25
C LYS A 198 3.41 -25.60 -2.39
N LYS A 199 2.89 -24.91 -1.37
CA LYS A 199 1.80 -25.41 -0.53
C LYS A 199 0.55 -25.72 -1.35
N LEU A 200 0.14 -24.84 -2.26
CA LEU A 200 -1.04 -25.04 -3.11
C LEU A 200 -0.88 -26.26 -4.04
N LYS A 201 0.32 -26.45 -4.62
CA LYS A 201 0.65 -27.64 -5.42
C LYS A 201 0.57 -28.92 -4.60
N ASN A 202 1.10 -28.91 -3.37
CA ASN A 202 1.03 -30.04 -2.45
C ASN A 202 -0.41 -30.41 -2.11
N VAL A 203 -1.28 -29.43 -1.83
CA VAL A 203 -2.71 -29.67 -1.55
C VAL A 203 -3.41 -30.33 -2.72
N LYS A 204 -3.18 -29.85 -3.95
CA LYS A 204 -3.74 -30.46 -5.15
C LYS A 204 -3.29 -31.91 -5.33
N THR A 205 -2.01 -32.17 -5.05
CA THR A 205 -1.42 -33.51 -5.15
C THR A 205 -1.99 -34.44 -4.09
N TRP A 206 -1.99 -34.00 -2.82
CA TRP A 206 -2.46 -34.82 -1.71
C TRP A 206 -3.97 -35.08 -1.76
N ARG A 207 -4.77 -34.13 -2.28
CA ARG A 207 -6.19 -34.38 -2.57
C ARG A 207 -6.39 -35.52 -3.57
N ARG A 208 -5.55 -35.60 -4.61
CA ARG A 208 -5.61 -36.71 -5.58
C ARG A 208 -5.21 -38.02 -4.92
N VAL A 209 -4.12 -38.02 -4.16
CA VAL A 209 -3.64 -39.21 -3.43
C VAL A 209 -4.69 -39.69 -2.43
N SER A 210 -5.28 -38.80 -1.63
CA SER A 210 -6.33 -39.17 -0.66
C SER A 210 -7.56 -39.76 -1.34
N ASN A 211 -7.96 -39.21 -2.49
CA ASN A 211 -9.08 -39.75 -3.26
C ASN A 211 -8.77 -41.14 -3.82
N VAL A 212 -7.56 -41.36 -4.35
CA VAL A 212 -7.14 -42.69 -4.84
C VAL A 212 -7.13 -43.70 -3.71
N ILE A 213 -6.48 -43.39 -2.58
CA ILE A 213 -6.43 -44.27 -1.40
C ILE A 213 -7.84 -44.61 -0.92
N PHE A 214 -8.73 -43.63 -0.86
CA PHE A 214 -10.11 -43.83 -0.43
C PHE A 214 -10.89 -44.76 -1.38
N VAL A 215 -10.78 -44.54 -2.69
CA VAL A 215 -11.43 -45.41 -3.71
C VAL A 215 -10.87 -46.82 -3.67
N THR A 216 -9.54 -46.98 -3.60
CA THR A 216 -8.88 -48.29 -3.57
C THR A 216 -9.24 -49.06 -2.30
N ALA A 217 -9.15 -48.44 -1.12
CA ALA A 217 -9.49 -49.08 0.15
C ALA A 217 -10.95 -49.58 0.16
N PHE A 218 -11.87 -48.80 -0.39
CA PHE A 218 -13.27 -49.24 -0.49
C PHE A 218 -13.48 -50.39 -1.46
N LEU A 219 -12.86 -50.36 -2.64
CA LEU A 219 -12.94 -51.47 -3.59
C LEU A 219 -12.41 -52.76 -2.95
N SER A 220 -11.31 -52.68 -2.18
CA SER A 220 -10.80 -53.81 -1.42
C SER A 220 -11.81 -54.34 -0.39
N VAL A 221 -12.45 -53.47 0.40
CA VAL A 221 -13.48 -53.88 1.38
C VAL A 221 -14.67 -54.57 0.70
N LEU A 222 -15.10 -54.08 -0.46
CA LEU A 222 -16.19 -54.71 -1.22
C LEU A 222 -15.81 -56.12 -1.71
N ILE A 223 -14.59 -56.27 -2.27
CA ILE A 223 -14.09 -57.57 -2.71
C ILE A 223 -14.01 -58.56 -1.54
N PHE A 224 -13.44 -58.14 -0.40
CA PHE A 224 -13.38 -58.99 0.80
C PHE A 224 -14.76 -59.35 1.35
N SER A 225 -15.73 -58.43 1.29
CA SER A 225 -17.11 -58.70 1.71
C SER A 225 -17.80 -59.76 0.83
N VAL A 226 -17.58 -59.72 -0.49
CA VAL A 226 -18.13 -60.74 -1.42
C VAL A 226 -17.49 -62.10 -1.16
N VAL A 227 -16.17 -62.16 -1.00
CA VAL A 227 -15.45 -63.41 -0.73
C VAL A 227 -15.91 -64.04 0.60
N ALA A 228 -16.03 -63.24 1.67
CA ALA A 228 -16.50 -63.73 2.97
C ALA A 228 -17.91 -64.34 2.92
N ALA A 229 -18.81 -63.72 2.14
CA ALA A 229 -20.17 -64.24 1.94
C ALA A 229 -20.17 -65.56 1.14
N ALA A 230 -19.31 -65.69 0.14
CA ALA A 230 -19.22 -66.90 -0.69
C ALA A 230 -18.66 -68.12 0.06
N ILE A 231 -17.74 -67.91 1.01
CA ILE A 231 -17.10 -69.01 1.78
C ILE A 231 -17.87 -69.40 3.05
N SER A 232 -19.10 -68.90 3.26
CA SER A 232 -19.89 -69.14 4.48
C SER A 232 -19.14 -68.76 5.76
N ALA A 233 -18.44 -67.60 5.75
CA ALA A 233 -17.62 -67.17 6.87
C ALA A 233 -18.43 -67.09 8.19
N PRO A 234 -17.79 -67.33 9.36
CA PRO A 234 -18.46 -67.26 10.65
C PRO A 234 -19.24 -65.94 10.83
N PRO A 235 -20.45 -65.96 11.44
CA PRO A 235 -21.35 -64.81 11.52
C PRO A 235 -20.72 -63.52 12.07
N VAL A 236 -19.71 -63.66 12.94
CA VAL A 236 -18.95 -62.54 13.52
C VAL A 236 -18.16 -61.77 12.46
N VAL A 237 -17.58 -62.47 11.48
CA VAL A 237 -16.82 -61.88 10.36
C VAL A 237 -17.77 -61.14 9.40
N THR A 238 -18.93 -61.73 9.14
CA THR A 238 -19.98 -61.16 8.28
C THR A 238 -20.58 -59.89 8.89
N ALA A 239 -20.82 -59.89 10.21
CA ALA A 239 -21.28 -58.71 10.94
C ALA A 239 -20.22 -57.59 10.96
N LEU A 240 -18.94 -57.94 11.12
CA LEU A 240 -17.85 -56.96 11.10
C LEU A 240 -17.69 -56.31 9.71
N ALA A 241 -17.76 -57.10 8.63
CA ALA A 241 -17.71 -56.60 7.25
C ALA A 241 -18.90 -55.68 6.93
N ALA A 242 -20.11 -56.03 7.38
CA ALA A 242 -21.29 -55.19 7.24
C ALA A 242 -21.20 -53.88 8.04
N ALA A 243 -20.60 -53.90 9.23
CA ALA A 243 -20.38 -52.70 10.04
C ALA A 243 -19.31 -51.76 9.44
N LEU A 244 -18.30 -52.31 8.76
CA LEU A 244 -17.26 -51.54 8.05
C LEU A 244 -17.71 -51.06 6.66
N ALA A 245 -18.82 -51.60 6.12
CA ALA A 245 -19.51 -51.08 4.95
C ALA A 245 -20.28 -49.77 5.27
N VAL A 246 -19.65 -48.88 6.05
CA VAL A 246 -20.14 -47.50 6.28
C VAL A 246 -20.31 -46.82 4.92
N PRO A 247 -21.37 -46.04 4.69
CA PRO A 247 -21.52 -45.27 3.48
C PRO A 247 -20.27 -44.40 3.27
N MET A 248 -19.56 -44.61 2.16
CA MET A 248 -18.38 -43.83 1.78
C MET A 248 -18.66 -42.36 1.54
N GLY A 249 -19.89 -42.03 1.16
CA GLY A 249 -20.29 -40.66 0.81
C GLY A 249 -19.87 -39.64 1.88
N PRO A 250 -20.26 -39.82 3.15
CA PRO A 250 -19.86 -38.98 4.27
C PRO A 250 -18.35 -38.78 4.45
N VAL A 251 -17.54 -39.86 4.49
CA VAL A 251 -16.11 -39.77 4.81
C VAL A 251 -15.31 -39.14 3.66
N GLY A 252 -15.62 -39.51 2.41
CA GLY A 252 -15.00 -38.88 1.24
C GLY A 252 -15.35 -37.40 1.12
N LYS A 253 -16.62 -37.03 1.39
CA LYS A 253 -17.06 -35.62 1.44
C LYS A 253 -16.34 -34.84 2.56
N TRP A 254 -16.12 -35.45 3.72
CA TRP A 254 -15.39 -34.85 4.83
C TRP A 254 -13.92 -34.59 4.47
N CYS A 255 -13.20 -35.58 3.93
CA CYS A 255 -11.80 -35.40 3.52
C CYS A 255 -11.67 -34.30 2.44
N ASN A 256 -12.54 -34.33 1.43
CA ASN A 256 -12.56 -33.31 0.39
C ASN A 256 -12.88 -31.92 0.95
N SER A 257 -13.79 -31.80 1.93
CA SER A 257 -14.13 -30.51 2.55
C SER A 257 -12.97 -29.95 3.37
N LEU A 258 -12.20 -30.79 4.07
CA LEU A 258 -10.97 -30.39 4.76
C LEU A 258 -9.92 -29.83 3.78
N TRP A 259 -9.65 -30.54 2.68
CA TRP A 259 -8.71 -30.06 1.67
C TRP A 259 -9.18 -28.78 0.99
N LYS A 260 -10.49 -28.64 0.77
CA LYS A 260 -11.06 -27.42 0.19
C LYS A 260 -10.94 -26.24 1.14
N ARG A 261 -11.18 -26.45 2.44
CA ARG A 261 -10.97 -25.44 3.49
C ARG A 261 -9.52 -24.98 3.53
N TYR A 262 -8.57 -25.91 3.55
CA TYR A 262 -7.15 -25.57 3.56
C TYR A 262 -6.71 -24.87 2.27
N GLU A 263 -7.18 -25.32 1.08
CA GLU A 263 -6.94 -24.63 -0.18
C GLU A 263 -7.47 -23.19 -0.17
N ASN A 264 -8.67 -22.97 0.38
CA ASN A 264 -9.27 -21.64 0.49
C ASN A 264 -8.45 -20.71 1.39
N VAL A 265 -7.92 -21.22 2.51
CA VAL A 265 -7.00 -20.45 3.37
C VAL A 265 -5.77 -20.02 2.58
N LEU A 266 -5.14 -20.92 1.83
CA LEU A 266 -3.97 -20.59 1.00
C LEU A 266 -4.31 -19.60 -0.12
N LYS A 267 -5.50 -19.69 -0.73
CA LYS A 267 -5.96 -18.70 -1.72
C LYS A 267 -6.16 -17.32 -1.11
N GLY A 268 -6.74 -17.23 0.09
CA GLY A 268 -6.88 -15.96 0.80
C GLY A 268 -5.52 -15.32 1.12
N GLN A 269 -4.54 -16.13 1.56
CA GLN A 269 -3.17 -15.61 1.75
C GLN A 269 -2.57 -15.06 0.44
N ARG A 270 -2.89 -15.67 -0.72
CA ARG A 270 -2.42 -15.19 -2.03
C ARG A 270 -3.08 -13.88 -2.41
N GLU A 271 -4.39 -13.79 -2.20
CA GLU A 271 -5.19 -12.58 -2.46
C GLU A 271 -4.70 -11.40 -1.62
N LEU A 272 -4.18 -11.66 -0.41
CA LEU A 272 -3.55 -10.65 0.43
C LEU A 272 -2.15 -10.25 -0.05
N ILE A 273 -1.31 -11.21 -0.46
CA ILE A 273 0.06 -10.96 -0.93
C ILE A 273 0.09 -10.24 -2.28
N SER A 274 -0.84 -10.54 -3.18
CA SER A 274 -0.87 -9.99 -4.54
C SER A 274 -0.87 -8.46 -4.60
N PRO A 275 -1.75 -7.72 -3.89
CA PRO A 275 -1.72 -6.26 -3.90
C PRO A 275 -0.47 -5.69 -3.24
N MET A 276 0.07 -6.33 -2.19
CA MET A 276 1.34 -5.90 -1.58
C MET A 276 2.49 -5.99 -2.59
N TRP A 277 2.59 -7.11 -3.30
CA TRP A 277 3.62 -7.33 -4.33
C TRP A 277 3.52 -6.31 -5.47
N ALA A 278 2.32 -6.09 -5.99
CA ALA A 278 2.09 -5.09 -7.03
C ALA A 278 2.44 -3.67 -6.55
N GLY A 279 2.00 -3.31 -5.33
CA GLY A 279 2.30 -2.02 -4.71
C GLY A 279 3.79 -1.78 -4.55
N THR A 280 4.51 -2.71 -3.90
CA THR A 280 5.97 -2.62 -3.72
C THR A 280 6.70 -2.51 -5.06
N TYR A 281 6.31 -3.29 -6.07
CA TYR A 281 6.94 -3.22 -7.40
C TYR A 281 6.72 -1.85 -8.08
N ILE A 282 5.49 -1.32 -8.04
CA ILE A 282 5.16 -0.02 -8.61
C ILE A 282 5.95 1.09 -7.90
N THR A 283 5.95 1.10 -6.56
CA THR A 283 6.69 2.10 -5.77
C THR A 283 8.18 2.07 -6.08
N MET A 284 8.80 0.89 -6.23
CA MET A 284 10.20 0.81 -6.65
C MET A 284 10.45 1.49 -8.02
N LYS A 285 9.53 1.31 -8.98
CA LYS A 285 9.63 1.94 -10.30
C LYS A 285 9.42 3.44 -10.27
N ASP A 286 8.51 3.92 -9.44
CA ASP A 286 8.31 5.34 -9.23
C ASP A 286 9.55 5.97 -8.57
N MET A 287 10.13 5.31 -7.56
CA MET A 287 11.39 5.74 -6.92
C MET A 287 12.59 5.75 -7.88
N ASP A 288 12.73 4.76 -8.76
CA ASP A 288 13.76 4.75 -9.81
C ASP A 288 13.61 5.98 -10.72
N SER A 289 12.37 6.32 -11.11
CA SER A 289 12.06 7.48 -11.95
C SER A 289 12.35 8.80 -11.23
N ILE A 290 11.96 8.90 -9.96
CA ILE A 290 12.24 10.05 -9.09
C ILE A 290 13.76 10.27 -8.98
N ARG A 291 14.53 9.20 -8.73
CA ARG A 291 16.01 9.27 -8.62
C ARG A 291 16.64 9.88 -9.88
N VAL A 292 16.23 9.41 -11.05
CA VAL A 292 16.75 9.90 -12.34
C VAL A 292 16.44 11.38 -12.53
N LEU A 293 15.23 11.82 -12.17
CA LEU A 293 14.81 13.21 -12.30
C LEU A 293 15.48 14.13 -11.28
N VAL A 294 15.67 13.68 -10.03
CA VAL A 294 16.43 14.42 -9.00
C VAL A 294 17.86 14.62 -9.46
N ASN A 295 18.54 13.56 -9.90
CA ASN A 295 19.92 13.67 -10.42
C ASN A 295 20.00 14.62 -11.62
N LYS A 296 19.01 14.59 -12.52
CA LYS A 296 18.94 15.51 -13.65
C LYS A 296 18.76 16.96 -13.18
N LEU A 297 18.01 17.18 -12.10
CA LEU A 297 17.81 18.50 -11.52
C LEU A 297 19.10 19.04 -10.88
N GLU A 298 19.81 18.22 -10.10
CA GLU A 298 21.12 18.57 -9.51
C GLU A 298 22.13 18.95 -10.59
N ILE A 299 22.28 18.11 -11.63
CA ILE A 299 23.16 18.41 -12.76
C ILE A 299 22.77 19.72 -13.45
N GLY A 300 21.46 20.00 -13.57
CA GLY A 300 20.95 21.26 -14.12
C GLY A 300 21.35 22.47 -13.28
N ILE A 301 21.20 22.39 -11.95
CA ILE A 301 21.58 23.45 -11.00
C ILE A 301 23.08 23.70 -11.08
N ASP A 302 23.90 22.65 -10.96
CA ASP A 302 25.36 22.75 -11.01
C ASP A 302 25.84 23.36 -12.33
N SER A 303 25.25 22.95 -13.44
CA SER A 303 25.60 23.48 -14.76
C SER A 303 25.25 24.96 -14.92
N MET A 304 24.12 25.41 -14.36
CA MET A 304 23.76 26.84 -14.34
C MET A 304 24.64 27.63 -13.39
N LEU A 305 25.00 27.08 -12.21
CA LEU A 305 25.92 27.70 -11.26
C LEU A 305 27.31 27.93 -11.86
N GLN A 306 27.83 26.94 -12.59
CA GLN A 306 29.09 27.07 -13.32
C GLN A 306 29.00 28.18 -14.38
N THR A 307 27.93 28.23 -15.16
CA THR A 307 27.72 29.29 -16.17
C THR A 307 27.59 30.67 -15.52
N ALA A 308 26.89 30.79 -14.40
CA ALA A 308 26.80 32.02 -13.63
C ALA A 308 28.18 32.47 -13.09
N ASP A 309 29.03 31.54 -12.67
CA ASP A 309 30.39 31.83 -12.22
C ASP A 309 31.29 32.39 -13.33
N PHE A 310 31.10 31.95 -14.58
CA PHE A 310 31.78 32.55 -15.73
C PHE A 310 31.26 33.98 -15.99
N ALA A 311 29.93 34.16 -16.00
CA ALA A 311 29.30 35.46 -16.21
C ALA A 311 29.70 36.51 -15.15
N LEU A 312 29.91 36.09 -13.91
CA LEU A 312 30.32 36.97 -12.81
C LEU A 312 31.79 37.43 -12.89
N ARG A 313 32.64 36.76 -13.70
CA ARG A 313 34.07 37.07 -13.84
C ARG A 313 34.37 37.98 -15.02
N GLU A 314 33.65 37.78 -16.12
CA GLU A 314 33.94 38.42 -17.40
C GLU A 314 32.64 38.97 -18.02
N GLU A 315 32.54 40.30 -18.11
CA GLU A 315 31.35 40.97 -18.67
C GLU A 315 31.17 40.67 -20.18
N GLU A 316 32.27 40.50 -20.92
CA GLU A 316 32.27 40.23 -22.36
C GLU A 316 31.61 38.90 -22.74
N VAL A 317 31.58 37.92 -21.81
CA VAL A 317 30.92 36.63 -22.03
C VAL A 317 29.51 36.57 -21.44
N MET A 318 29.02 37.66 -20.85
CA MET A 318 27.70 37.73 -20.19
C MET A 318 26.57 37.27 -21.13
N LYS A 319 26.57 37.76 -22.37
CA LYS A 319 25.54 37.41 -23.34
C LYS A 319 25.51 35.92 -23.65
N LEU A 320 26.68 35.33 -23.91
CA LEU A 320 26.80 33.89 -24.17
C LEU A 320 26.38 33.06 -22.94
N ALA A 321 26.78 33.50 -21.74
CA ALA A 321 26.45 32.82 -20.51
C ALA A 321 24.94 32.86 -20.21
N MET A 322 24.29 34.01 -20.43
CA MET A 322 22.85 34.16 -20.23
C MET A 322 22.03 33.39 -21.28
N ASP A 323 22.47 33.33 -22.53
CA ASP A 323 21.86 32.49 -23.57
C ASP A 323 21.91 31.00 -23.18
N GLU A 324 23.04 30.53 -22.65
CA GLU A 324 23.21 29.16 -22.16
C GLU A 324 22.37 28.88 -20.89
N ILE A 325 22.30 29.83 -19.96
CA ILE A 325 21.42 29.75 -18.78
C ILE A 325 19.95 29.63 -19.21
N LYS A 326 19.51 30.46 -20.15
CA LYS A 326 18.12 30.43 -20.66
C LYS A 326 17.76 29.06 -21.24
N LYS A 327 18.64 28.48 -22.06
CA LYS A 327 18.45 27.13 -22.63
C LYS A 327 18.36 26.05 -21.53
N LYS A 328 19.20 26.14 -20.50
CA LYS A 328 19.19 25.19 -19.38
C LYS A 328 17.95 25.35 -18.51
N LEU A 329 17.48 26.59 -18.33
CA LEU A 329 16.31 26.93 -17.53
C LEU A 329 15.03 26.27 -18.06
N ASP A 330 14.85 26.21 -19.38
CA ASP A 330 13.71 25.52 -19.99
C ASP A 330 13.71 24.02 -19.62
N VAL A 331 14.86 23.34 -19.80
CA VAL A 331 15.02 21.93 -19.44
C VAL A 331 14.84 21.69 -17.94
N PHE A 332 15.29 22.63 -17.12
CA PHE A 332 15.16 22.62 -15.67
C PHE A 332 13.69 22.72 -15.24
N MET A 333 12.93 23.65 -15.80
CA MET A 333 11.48 23.79 -15.54
C MET A 333 10.71 22.52 -15.90
N ASP A 334 10.96 21.95 -17.08
CA ASP A 334 10.35 20.69 -17.49
C ASP A 334 10.68 19.55 -16.54
N THR A 335 11.92 19.50 -16.04
CA THR A 335 12.37 18.48 -15.09
C THR A 335 11.66 18.61 -13.74
N ILE A 336 11.49 19.84 -13.23
CA ILE A 336 10.69 20.11 -12.02
C ILE A 336 9.26 19.61 -12.20
N GLN A 337 8.60 19.97 -13.29
CA GLN A 337 7.21 19.59 -13.53
C GLN A 337 7.03 18.07 -13.61
N ASN A 338 7.94 17.39 -14.31
CA ASN A 338 7.96 15.92 -14.36
C ASN A 338 8.17 15.30 -12.98
N LEU A 339 9.07 15.86 -12.17
CA LEU A 339 9.36 15.36 -10.83
C LEU A 339 8.18 15.55 -9.87
N ILE A 340 7.47 16.68 -9.96
CA ILE A 340 6.20 16.90 -9.23
C ILE A 340 5.18 15.82 -9.60
N GLN A 341 5.00 15.56 -10.91
CA GLN A 341 4.06 14.55 -11.38
C GLN A 341 4.42 13.14 -10.88
N HIS A 342 5.69 12.76 -10.94
CA HIS A 342 6.17 11.47 -10.44
C HIS A 342 6.06 11.34 -8.92
N GLY A 343 6.35 12.39 -8.16
CA GLY A 343 6.17 12.41 -6.70
C GLY A 343 4.71 12.22 -6.30
N HIS A 344 3.78 12.95 -6.94
CA HIS A 344 2.35 12.79 -6.71
C HIS A 344 1.87 11.39 -7.09
N LYS A 345 2.30 10.88 -8.25
CA LYS A 345 1.97 9.52 -8.70
C LYS A 345 2.45 8.46 -7.70
N CYS A 346 3.67 8.57 -7.20
CA CYS A 346 4.21 7.67 -6.18
C CYS A 346 3.35 7.65 -4.92
N SER A 347 2.95 8.83 -4.42
CA SER A 347 2.05 8.98 -3.26
C SER A 347 0.65 8.38 -3.51
N GLN A 348 0.10 8.61 -4.70
CA GLN A 348 -1.20 8.05 -5.10
C GLN A 348 -1.15 6.52 -5.20
N ASP A 349 -0.15 5.98 -5.89
CA ASP A 349 0.01 4.54 -6.13
C ASP A 349 0.20 3.79 -4.81
N ILE A 350 1.01 4.30 -3.87
CA ILE A 350 1.20 3.67 -2.55
C ILE A 350 -0.09 3.72 -1.70
N THR A 351 -0.84 4.83 -1.76
CA THR A 351 -2.11 4.99 -1.04
C THR A 351 -3.19 4.03 -1.57
N MET A 352 -3.26 3.90 -2.90
CA MET A 352 -4.17 2.97 -3.55
C MET A 352 -3.81 1.52 -3.18
N ALA A 353 -2.52 1.17 -3.20
CA ALA A 353 -2.05 -0.15 -2.84
C ALA A 353 -2.37 -0.49 -1.36
N ARG A 354 -2.13 0.44 -0.41
CA ARG A 354 -2.56 0.31 1.00
C ARG A 354 -4.05 0.00 1.12
N THR A 355 -4.89 0.73 0.39
CA THR A 355 -6.34 0.52 0.39
C THR A 355 -6.75 -0.86 -0.14
N LEU A 356 -6.08 -1.36 -1.18
CA LEU A 356 -6.33 -2.69 -1.73
C LEU A 356 -5.92 -3.80 -0.76
N VAL A 357 -4.79 -3.64 -0.05
CA VAL A 357 -4.36 -4.56 0.99
C VAL A 357 -5.38 -4.57 2.13
N LEU A 358 -5.81 -3.40 2.60
CA LEU A 358 -6.83 -3.27 3.66
C LEU A 358 -8.16 -3.92 3.26
N ARG A 359 -8.59 -3.73 2.01
CA ARG A 359 -9.78 -4.39 1.46
C ARG A 359 -9.64 -5.92 1.45
N SER A 360 -8.43 -6.43 1.17
CA SER A 360 -8.16 -7.87 1.16
C SER A 360 -8.20 -8.44 2.58
N ILE A 361 -7.67 -7.71 3.55
CA ILE A 361 -7.75 -8.07 4.97
C ILE A 361 -9.21 -8.14 5.44
N THR A 362 -10.02 -7.14 5.11
CA THR A 362 -11.42 -7.05 5.55
C THR A 362 -12.34 -8.06 4.87
N LYS A 363 -12.12 -8.39 3.60
CA LYS A 363 -12.92 -9.35 2.83
C LYS A 363 -12.92 -10.77 3.36
N HIS A 364 -11.85 -11.20 4.04
CA HIS A 364 -11.82 -12.56 4.59
C HIS A 364 -12.70 -12.65 5.85
N PRO A 365 -13.85 -13.38 5.79
CA PRO A 365 -14.70 -13.57 6.95
C PRO A 365 -13.98 -14.43 7.98
N ASN A 366 -14.25 -14.16 9.25
CA ASN A 366 -13.93 -15.06 10.34
C ASN A 366 -14.52 -16.43 10.01
N ASN A 367 -13.67 -17.47 9.92
CA ASN A 367 -14.12 -18.85 9.70
C ASN A 367 -14.99 -19.37 10.83
#